data_AF-A0A4V2YGL5-F1
#
_entry.id   AF-A0A4V2YGL5-F1
#
_cell.length_a   1.000
_cell.length_b   1.000
_cell.length_c   1.000
_cell.angle_alpha   90.00
_cell.angle_beta   90.00
_cell.angle_gamma   90.00
#
_symmetry.space_group_name_H-M   'P 1'
#
loop_
_entity.id
_entity.type
_entity.pdbx_description
1 polymer ?
#
loop_
_entity_poly.entity_id
_entity_poly.type
_entity_poly.pdbx_seq_one_letter_code
_entity_poly.pdbx_strand_id
1 'polypeptide(L)'
;MVASTNWRTDRPDAWVISCFVVPVGHRRQGLAGELALGAVEFARSQGAAVVEGCAVDTALADRTSSADLYRGPLSVFLDAGFTEVSRTSDRWVLVRREF
;
A
#
# COMPACT_ATOMS: atom_id res chain seq x y z
N MET A 1 -19.31 -14.60 1.97
CA MET A 1 -18.94 -13.63 3.02
C MET A 1 -17.64 -12.98 2.55
N VAL A 2 -17.73 -11.82 1.89
CA VAL A 2 -16.65 -11.26 1.06
C VAL A 2 -16.15 -9.98 1.73
N ALA A 3 -14.88 -9.94 2.12
CA ALA A 3 -14.23 -8.70 2.49
C ALA A 3 -14.02 -7.86 1.22
N SER A 4 -14.84 -6.82 1.06
CA SER A 4 -14.73 -5.66 0.13
C SER A 4 -14.31 -5.91 -1.33
N THR A 5 -15.25 -5.65 -2.25
CA THR A 5 -15.26 -5.97 -3.69
C THR A 5 -14.27 -5.23 -4.62
N ASN A 6 -13.40 -4.30 -4.18
CA ASN A 6 -12.71 -3.41 -5.13
C ASN A 6 -11.17 -3.45 -5.18
N TRP A 7 -10.48 -4.48 -4.67
CA TRP A 7 -9.04 -4.65 -4.90
C TRP A 7 -8.69 -5.54 -6.11
N ARG A 8 -9.66 -5.90 -6.96
CA ARG A 8 -9.37 -6.67 -8.18
C ARG A 8 -8.55 -5.83 -9.14
N THR A 9 -7.36 -6.29 -9.45
CA THR A 9 -6.47 -5.71 -10.45
C THR A 9 -6.47 -6.60 -11.69
N ASP A 10 -5.94 -6.08 -12.79
CA ASP A 10 -5.63 -6.83 -14.01
C ASP A 10 -4.44 -7.79 -13.85
N ARG A 11 -3.84 -7.88 -12.65
CA ARG A 11 -2.64 -8.68 -12.35
C ARG A 11 -2.95 -9.71 -11.25
N PRO A 12 -3.54 -10.86 -11.62
CA PRO A 12 -3.90 -11.91 -10.64
C PRO A 12 -2.68 -12.57 -9.99
N ASP A 13 -1.49 -12.40 -10.56
CA ASP A 13 -0.19 -12.87 -10.07
C ASP A 13 0.53 -11.86 -9.15
N ALA A 14 -0.08 -10.70 -8.91
CA ALA A 14 0.53 -9.66 -8.11
C ALA A 14 0.68 -10.05 -6.64
N TRP A 15 1.84 -9.72 -6.09
CA TRP A 15 2.03 -9.71 -4.65
C TRP A 15 1.39 -8.46 -4.07
N VAL A 16 0.71 -8.57 -2.93
CA VAL A 16 -0.07 -7.45 -2.38
C VAL A 16 0.41 -7.08 -0.99
N ILE A 17 0.80 -5.82 -0.81
CA ILE A 17 0.98 -5.21 0.51
C ILE A 17 -0.42 -4.83 1.02
N SER A 18 -0.92 -5.59 1.99
CA SER A 18 -2.27 -5.40 2.53
C SER A 18 -2.34 -4.33 3.62
N CYS A 19 -1.39 -4.33 4.57
CA CYS A 19 -1.34 -3.41 5.71
C CYS A 19 0.10 -3.26 6.27
N PHE A 20 0.37 -2.14 6.91
CA PHE A 20 1.53 -1.89 7.77
C PHE A 20 1.08 -1.86 9.23
N VAL A 21 1.69 -2.69 10.06
CA VAL A 21 1.41 -2.72 11.51
C VAL A 21 2.64 -2.25 12.26
N VAL A 22 2.57 -1.01 12.76
CA VAL A 22 3.63 -0.42 13.59
C VAL A 22 3.10 -0.22 15.00
N PRO A 23 3.77 -0.77 16.04
CA PRO A 23 3.41 -0.55 17.44
C PRO A 23 3.31 0.95 17.76
N VAL A 24 2.35 1.35 18.59
CA VAL A 24 2.03 2.78 18.83
C VAL A 24 3.26 3.61 19.21
N GLY A 25 4.11 3.10 20.10
CA GLY A 25 5.33 3.78 20.54
C GLY A 25 6.43 3.95 19.48
N HIS A 26 6.28 3.31 18.31
CA HIS A 26 7.24 3.35 17.21
C HIS A 26 6.67 4.04 15.96
N ARG A 27 5.45 4.58 16.03
CA ARG A 27 4.83 5.30 14.91
C ARG A 27 5.50 6.66 14.68
N ARG A 28 5.30 7.22 13.48
CA ARG A 28 5.85 8.52 13.03
C ARG A 28 7.38 8.58 12.95
N GLN A 29 8.04 7.42 12.90
CA GLN A 29 9.50 7.28 12.77
C GLN A 29 9.92 6.79 11.37
N GLY A 30 9.04 6.91 10.36
CA GLY A 30 9.33 6.44 9.00
C GLY A 30 9.24 4.92 8.77
N LEU A 31 8.95 4.12 9.81
CA LEU A 31 8.96 2.65 9.72
C LEU A 31 8.03 2.04 8.65
N ALA A 32 6.94 2.71 8.28
CA ALA A 32 6.09 2.24 7.19
C ALA A 32 6.82 2.24 5.83
N GLY A 33 7.70 3.23 5.61
CA GLY A 33 8.57 3.29 4.43
C GLY A 33 9.57 2.14 4.40
N GLU A 34 10.26 1.89 5.51
CA GLU A 34 11.20 0.78 5.65
C GLU A 34 10.51 -0.58 5.43
N LEU A 35 9.30 -0.75 5.97
CA LEU A 35 8.49 -1.95 5.73
C LEU A 35 8.10 -2.10 4.26
N ALA A 36 7.74 -1.00 3.58
CA ALA A 36 7.40 -1.04 2.16
C ALA A 36 8.61 -1.44 1.30
N LEU A 37 9.78 -0.84 1.55
CA LEU A 37 11.03 -1.18 0.87
C LEU A 37 11.42 -2.64 1.12
N GLY A 38 11.35 -3.11 2.36
CA GLY A 38 11.64 -4.49 2.73
C GLY A 38 10.67 -5.49 2.08
N ALA A 39 9.38 -5.17 2.03
CA ALA A 39 8.37 -6.00 1.38
C ALA A 39 8.63 -6.12 -0.13
N VAL A 40 9.00 -5.01 -0.78
CA VAL A 40 9.34 -4.99 -2.20
C VAL A 40 10.59 -5.81 -2.49
N GLU A 41 11.68 -5.62 -1.75
CA GLU A 41 12.90 -6.41 -1.93
C GLU A 41 12.65 -7.89 -1.67
N PHE A 42 11.85 -8.22 -0.65
CA PHE A 42 11.45 -9.59 -0.38
C PHE A 42 10.68 -10.18 -1.57
N ALA A 43 9.63 -9.51 -2.06
CA ALA A 43 8.86 -9.98 -3.21
C ALA A 43 9.74 -10.18 -4.46
N ARG A 44 10.62 -9.22 -4.74
CA ARG A 44 11.60 -9.31 -5.84
C ARG A 44 12.51 -10.52 -5.69
N SER A 45 13.02 -10.77 -4.48
CA SER A 45 13.88 -11.93 -4.20
C SER A 45 13.17 -13.28 -4.38
N GLN A 46 11.84 -13.30 -4.23
CA GLN A 46 10.99 -14.47 -4.44
C GLN A 46 10.51 -14.62 -5.89
N GLY A 47 10.97 -13.76 -6.81
CA GLY A 47 10.62 -13.81 -8.22
C GLY A 47 9.27 -13.17 -8.56
N ALA A 48 8.74 -12.29 -7.70
CA ALA A 48 7.58 -11.48 -8.06
C ALA A 48 7.91 -10.60 -9.27
N ALA A 49 7.00 -10.53 -10.24
CA ALA A 49 7.09 -9.60 -11.37
C ALA A 49 6.43 -8.24 -11.04
N VAL A 50 5.51 -8.22 -10.07
CA VAL A 50 4.73 -7.04 -9.72
C VAL A 50 4.29 -7.08 -8.25
N VAL A 51 4.28 -5.90 -7.63
CA VAL A 51 3.76 -5.67 -6.28
C VAL A 51 2.71 -4.58 -6.33
N GLU A 52 1.61 -4.77 -5.62
CA GLU A 52 0.50 -3.84 -5.51
C GLU A 52 0.19 -3.48 -4.07
N GLY A 53 -0.50 -2.37 -3.89
CA GLY A 53 -1.00 -1.91 -2.60
C GLY A 53 -2.25 -1.06 -2.75
N CYS A 54 -3.14 -1.12 -1.76
CA CYS A 54 -4.24 -0.17 -1.65
C CYS A 54 -3.83 0.90 -0.65
N ALA A 55 -3.43 2.06 -1.13
CA ALA A 55 -3.00 3.19 -0.31
C ALA A 55 -4.16 4.12 0.03
N VAL A 56 -3.99 4.88 1.12
CA VAL A 56 -4.86 6.02 1.45
C VAL A 56 -4.19 7.34 1.10
N ASP A 57 -4.83 8.15 0.27
CA ASP A 57 -4.42 9.53 0.02
C ASP A 57 -4.83 10.41 1.21
N THR A 58 -3.89 10.62 2.13
CA THR A 58 -4.12 11.38 3.36
C THR A 58 -4.29 12.88 3.13
N ALA A 59 -3.93 13.41 1.96
CA ALA A 59 -4.11 14.82 1.63
C ALA A 59 -5.58 15.12 1.26
N LEU A 60 -6.28 14.13 0.69
CA LEU A 60 -7.69 14.22 0.31
C LEU A 60 -8.64 13.61 1.35
N ALA A 61 -8.09 12.89 2.33
CA ALA A 61 -8.88 12.28 3.40
C ALA A 61 -9.07 13.25 4.58
N ASP A 62 -10.20 13.95 4.57
CA ASP A 62 -10.62 14.95 5.57
C ASP A 62 -10.48 14.45 7.02
N ARG A 63 -10.79 13.15 7.26
CA ARG A 63 -10.51 12.42 8.51
C ARG A 63 -10.20 10.96 8.22
N THR A 64 -8.91 10.60 8.17
CA THR A 64 -8.51 9.19 8.04
C THR A 64 -8.64 8.49 9.38
N SER A 65 -9.46 7.43 9.46
CA SER A 65 -9.56 6.64 10.70
C SER A 65 -8.24 5.92 10.99
N SER A 66 -7.95 5.63 12.26
CA SER A 66 -6.79 4.80 12.62
C SER A 66 -6.81 3.43 11.94
N ALA A 67 -8.00 2.91 11.61
CA ALA A 67 -8.16 1.66 10.89
C ALA A 67 -7.75 1.81 9.40
N ASP A 68 -8.11 2.93 8.76
CA ASP A 68 -7.75 3.20 7.38
C ASP A 68 -6.24 3.42 7.21
N LEU A 69 -5.56 3.97 8.23
CA LEU A 69 -4.10 4.17 8.21
C LEU A 69 -3.29 2.87 8.19
N TYR A 70 -3.86 1.72 8.55
CA TYR A 70 -3.16 0.45 8.41
C TYR A 70 -2.80 0.16 6.96
N ARG A 71 -3.57 0.64 6.00
CA ARG A 71 -3.25 0.49 4.57
C ARG A 71 -2.01 1.27 4.13
N GLY A 72 -1.58 2.24 4.91
CA GLY A 72 -0.42 3.08 4.61
C GLY A 72 -0.79 4.33 3.80
N PRO A 73 -0.19 5.50 4.12
CA PRO A 73 -0.33 6.70 3.31
C PRO A 73 0.19 6.49 1.89
N LEU A 74 -0.42 7.16 0.90
CA LEU A 74 0.03 7.14 -0.49
C LEU A 74 1.51 7.51 -0.64
N SER A 75 1.98 8.50 0.12
CA SER A 75 3.39 8.93 0.07
C SER A 75 4.37 7.79 0.37
N VAL A 76 4.04 6.89 1.30
CA VAL A 76 4.90 5.73 1.64
C VAL A 76 5.14 4.83 0.43
N PHE A 77 4.10 4.62 -0.38
CA PHE A 77 4.22 3.80 -1.59
C PHE A 77 4.97 4.54 -2.70
N LEU A 78 4.67 5.82 -2.92
CA LEU A 78 5.34 6.62 -3.94
C LEU A 78 6.85 6.74 -3.66
N ASP A 79 7.23 6.97 -2.40
CA ASP A 79 8.63 7.01 -1.96
C ASP A 79 9.32 5.65 -2.14
N ALA A 80 8.57 4.55 -2.06
CA ALA A 80 9.05 3.19 -2.33
C ALA A 80 9.05 2.83 -3.83
N GLY A 81 8.83 3.79 -4.73
CA GLY A 81 8.90 3.60 -6.19
C GLY A 81 7.65 2.95 -6.79
N PHE A 82 6.52 2.97 -6.09
CA PHE A 82 5.24 2.61 -6.68
C PHE A 82 4.69 3.77 -7.50
N THR A 83 3.81 3.43 -8.45
CA THR A 83 3.05 4.37 -9.26
C THR A 83 1.56 4.18 -9.02
N GLU A 84 0.78 5.25 -9.14
CA GLU A 84 -0.67 5.17 -9.08
C GLU A 84 -1.22 4.51 -10.35
N VAL A 85 -2.07 3.49 -10.19
CA VAL A 85 -2.74 2.79 -11.29
C VAL A 85 -4.17 3.27 -11.45
N SER A 86 -4.90 3.40 -10.34
CA SER A 86 -6.29 3.85 -10.35
C SER A 86 -6.74 4.36 -8.99
N ARG A 87 -7.83 5.13 -8.99
CA ARG A 87 -8.54 5.54 -7.78
C ARG A 87 -9.91 4.89 -7.74
N THR A 88 -10.23 4.24 -6.63
CA THR A 88 -11.57 3.69 -6.40
C THR A 88 -12.48 4.64 -5.64
N SER A 89 -11.89 5.67 -5.03
CA SER A 89 -12.55 6.87 -4.50
C SER A 89 -11.51 7.99 -4.41
N ASP A 90 -11.92 9.19 -4.00
CA ASP A 90 -11.00 10.33 -3.81
C ASP A 90 -9.81 10.01 -2.90
N ARG A 91 -9.98 9.06 -1.96
CA ARG A 91 -8.94 8.67 -0.99
C ARG A 91 -8.31 7.29 -1.21
N TRP A 92 -8.93 6.38 -1.96
CA TRP A 92 -8.44 5.01 -2.09
C TRP A 92 -7.73 4.80 -3.42
N VAL A 93 -6.42 4.59 -3.33
CA VAL A 93 -5.53 4.56 -4.49
C VAL A 93 -4.93 3.16 -4.64
N LEU A 94 -5.13 2.54 -5.80
CA LEU A 94 -4.37 1.36 -6.18
C LEU A 94 -3.02 1.84 -6.69
N VAL A 95 -1.96 1.32 -6.08
CA VAL A 95 -0.58 1.57 -6.48
C VAL A 95 0.09 0.27 -6.93
N ARG A 96 1.01 0.38 -7.87
CA ARG A 96 1.76 -0.75 -8.44
C ARG A 96 3.22 -0.40 -8.63
N ARG A 97 4.07 -1.38 -8.37
CA ARG A 97 5.48 -1.39 -8.74
C ARG A 97 5.78 -2.65 -9.54
N GLU A 98 6.46 -2.48 -10.66
CA GLU A 98 6.97 -3.57 -11.51
C GLU A 98 8.50 -3.66 -11.34
N PHE A 99 9.08 -4.82 -11.69
CA PHE A 99 10.51 -5.11 -11.56
C PHE A 99 11.18 -5.34 -12.91
#